data_AF-A0A917TIF9-F1
#
_entry.id   AF-A0A917TIF9-F1
#
_cell.length_a   1.000
_cell.length_b   1.000
_cell.length_c   1.000
_cell.angle_alpha   90.00
_cell.angle_beta   90.00
_cell.angle_gamma   90.00
#
_symmetry.space_group_name_H-M   'P 1'
#
loop_
_entity.id
_entity.type
_entity.pdbx_description
1 polymer ?
#
loop_
_entity_poly.entity_id
_entity_poly.type
_entity_poly.pdbx_seq_one_letter_code
_entity_poly.pdbx_strand_id
1 'polypeptide(L)'
;MKKVFLMLMILIPAIISGCSNQYNNEDVVAMVGDKEITVADVRLIYSLEEKGLNEAIKDYVKEEIMVQEAKRMGIDVSKKVKELKEMNTPFSAEQLKEQENYTQKI
;
A
#
# COMPACT_ATOMS: atom_id res chain seq x y z
N MET A 1 31.75 43.85 4.81
CA MET A 1 30.94 43.19 3.74
C MET A 1 31.15 41.67 3.66
N LYS A 2 32.38 41.15 3.72
CA LYS A 2 32.67 39.70 3.63
C LYS A 2 32.02 38.83 4.72
N LYS A 3 31.93 39.33 5.96
CA LYS A 3 31.31 38.62 7.11
C LYS A 3 29.78 38.53 7.00
N VAL A 4 29.14 39.54 6.43
CA VAL A 4 27.69 39.56 6.17
C VAL A 4 27.36 38.63 5.01
N PHE A 5 28.19 38.61 3.96
CA PHE A 5 28.04 37.72 2.83
C PHE A 5 28.18 36.23 3.24
N LEU A 6 29.12 35.94 4.14
CA LEU A 6 29.36 34.58 4.65
C LEU A 6 28.22 34.10 5.56
N MET A 7 27.60 34.99 6.34
CA MET A 7 26.43 34.66 7.16
C MET A 7 25.18 34.40 6.31
N LEU A 8 25.00 35.16 5.22
CA LEU A 8 23.88 34.97 4.28
C LEU A 8 23.98 33.63 3.54
N MET A 9 25.21 33.21 3.18
CA MET A 9 25.47 31.95 2.47
C MET A 9 25.12 30.71 3.30
N ILE A 10 25.18 30.79 4.63
CA ILE A 10 24.85 29.69 5.54
C ILE A 10 23.34 29.66 5.87
N LEU A 11 22.65 30.82 5.83
CA LEU A 11 21.22 30.90 6.15
C LEU A 11 20.32 30.39 5.01
N ILE A 12 20.73 30.53 3.75
CA ILE A 12 19.93 30.16 2.57
C ILE A 12 19.63 28.64 2.50
N PRO A 13 20.58 27.71 2.73
CA PRO A 13 20.26 26.27 2.68
C PRO A 13 19.38 25.78 3.83
N ALA A 14 19.33 26.48 4.97
CA ALA A 14 18.52 26.10 6.13
C ALA A 14 17.00 26.30 5.91
N ILE A 15 16.61 27.07 4.89
CA ILE A 15 15.20 27.38 4.60
C ILE A 15 14.61 26.36 3.59
N ILE A 16 15.44 25.60 2.89
CA ILE A 16 14.99 24.64 1.84
C ILE A 16 14.68 23.24 2.43
N SER A 17 15.08 22.96 3.68
CA SER A 17 14.87 21.65 4.32
C SER A 17 13.47 21.45 4.95
N GLY A 18 12.52 22.36 4.73
CA GLY A 18 11.22 22.34 5.41
C GLY A 18 10.02 22.18 4.47
N CYS A 19 9.75 20.95 4.04
CA CYS A 19 8.39 20.38 3.82
C CYS A 19 8.52 18.98 3.16
N SER A 20 8.96 17.97 3.91
CA SER A 20 8.71 16.59 3.50
C SER A 20 7.29 16.21 3.99
N ASN A 21 6.27 16.43 3.16
CA ASN A 21 4.96 15.84 3.41
C ASN A 21 5.07 14.33 3.14
N GLN A 22 5.65 13.60 4.09
CA GLN A 22 5.63 12.15 4.10
C GLN A 22 4.27 11.71 4.62
N TYR A 23 3.53 11.00 3.79
CA TYR A 23 2.28 10.38 4.18
C TYR A 23 2.56 9.15 5.04
N ASN A 24 1.90 9.07 6.19
CA ASN A 24 1.95 7.92 7.09
C ASN A 24 1.14 6.76 6.51
N ASN A 25 1.43 5.55 6.96
CA ASN A 25 0.78 4.34 6.43
C ASN A 25 -0.71 4.29 6.75
N GLU A 26 -1.08 4.81 7.90
CA GLU A 26 -2.44 4.89 8.45
C GLU A 26 -3.28 6.03 7.84
N ASP A 27 -2.67 6.92 7.04
CA ASP A 27 -3.41 8.02 6.42
C ASP A 27 -4.44 7.45 5.43
N VAL A 28 -5.70 7.83 5.63
CA VAL A 28 -6.80 7.48 4.72
C VAL A 28 -6.72 8.34 3.47
N VAL A 29 -6.64 7.71 2.31
CA VAL A 29 -6.47 8.36 1.00
C VAL A 29 -7.71 8.28 0.12
N ALA A 30 -8.61 7.33 0.39
CA ALA A 30 -9.89 7.20 -0.29
C ALA A 30 -10.89 6.38 0.54
N MET A 31 -12.17 6.50 0.20
CA MET A 31 -13.24 5.65 0.71
C MET A 31 -13.97 5.03 -0.48
N VAL A 32 -14.09 3.71 -0.51
CA VAL A 32 -14.75 2.95 -1.59
C VAL A 32 -15.86 2.10 -0.99
N GLY A 33 -17.10 2.58 -1.12
CA GLY A 33 -18.22 2.03 -0.35
C GLY A 33 -18.01 2.28 1.14
N ASP A 34 -18.04 1.21 1.94
CA ASP A 34 -17.79 1.26 3.38
C ASP A 34 -16.33 0.93 3.75
N LYS A 35 -15.43 0.82 2.76
CA LYS A 35 -14.02 0.49 2.98
C LYS A 35 -13.15 1.75 2.90
N GLU A 36 -12.40 2.00 3.98
CA GLU A 36 -11.31 2.98 3.98
C GLU A 36 -10.08 2.38 3.28
N ILE A 37 -9.48 3.16 2.38
CA ILE A 37 -8.22 2.83 1.73
C ILE A 37 -7.14 3.70 2.35
N THR A 38 -6.10 3.06 2.87
CA THR A 38 -4.96 3.73 3.51
C THR A 38 -3.76 3.80 2.57
N VAL A 39 -2.77 4.63 2.92
CA VAL A 39 -1.48 4.65 2.20
C VAL A 39 -0.79 3.29 2.24
N ALA A 40 -0.92 2.54 3.34
CA ALA A 40 -0.38 1.20 3.47
C ALA A 40 -0.95 0.24 2.43
N ASP A 41 -2.27 0.28 2.21
CA ASP A 41 -2.95 -0.57 1.23
C ASP A 41 -2.41 -0.34 -0.18
N VAL A 42 -2.19 0.92 -0.54
CA VAL A 42 -1.65 1.30 -1.85
C VAL A 42 -0.19 0.85 -2.00
N ARG A 43 0.63 1.03 -0.96
CA ARG A 43 2.06 0.63 -0.94
C ARG A 43 2.26 -0.89 -1.01
N LEU A 44 1.28 -1.67 -0.56
CA LEU A 44 1.34 -3.13 -0.62
C LEU A 44 1.35 -3.65 -2.06
N ILE A 45 0.68 -2.93 -2.97
CA ILE A 45 0.49 -3.35 -4.36
C ILE A 45 1.40 -2.55 -5.32
N TYR A 46 1.59 -1.26 -5.06
CA TYR A 46 2.26 -0.35 -5.98
C TYR A 46 3.56 0.22 -5.41
N SER A 47 4.60 0.22 -6.24
CA SER A 47 5.81 1.01 -5.98
C SER A 47 5.52 2.49 -6.19
N LEU A 48 5.53 3.27 -5.10
CA LEU A 48 5.25 4.72 -5.16
C LEU A 48 6.37 5.51 -5.85
N GLU A 49 7.59 4.97 -5.90
CA GLU A 49 8.74 5.60 -6.57
C GLU A 49 8.53 5.67 -8.08
N GLU A 50 7.89 4.65 -8.67
CA GLU A 50 7.68 4.55 -10.12
C GLU A 50 6.46 5.33 -10.60
N LYS A 51 5.38 5.27 -9.81
CA LYS A 51 4.04 5.72 -10.25
C LYS A 51 3.59 7.03 -9.60
N GLY A 52 4.19 7.38 -8.46
CA GLY A 52 3.70 8.44 -7.58
C GLY A 52 2.41 8.03 -6.84
N LEU A 53 2.19 8.63 -5.68
CA LEU A 53 1.09 8.26 -4.79
C LEU A 53 -0.29 8.47 -5.42
N ASN A 54 -0.52 9.58 -6.13
CA ASN A 54 -1.85 9.90 -6.67
C ASN A 54 -2.32 8.90 -7.74
N GLU A 55 -1.45 8.50 -8.66
CA GLU A 55 -1.83 7.55 -9.71
C GLU A 55 -1.93 6.12 -9.14
N ALA A 56 -1.11 5.78 -8.13
CA ALA A 56 -1.25 4.52 -7.39
C ALA A 56 -2.59 4.44 -6.64
N ILE A 57 -3.02 5.50 -5.96
CA ILE A 57 -4.33 5.58 -5.29
C ILE A 57 -5.45 5.36 -6.31
N LYS A 58 -5.41 6.08 -7.44
CA LYS A 58 -6.44 6.01 -8.48
C LYS A 58 -6.61 4.59 -9.03
N ASP A 59 -5.52 3.88 -9.28
CA ASP A 59 -5.60 2.53 -9.79
C ASP A 59 -6.02 1.51 -8.72
N TYR A 60 -5.55 1.66 -7.49
CA TYR A 60 -6.04 0.85 -6.36
C TYR A 60 -7.55 1.02 -6.17
N VAL A 61 -8.08 2.26 -6.24
CA VAL A 61 -9.52 2.53 -6.11
C VAL A 61 -10.31 1.83 -7.21
N LYS A 62 -9.84 1.84 -8.47
CA LYS A 62 -10.50 1.09 -9.55
C LYS A 62 -10.50 -0.41 -9.28
N GLU A 63 -9.40 -0.95 -8.80
CA GLU A 63 -9.29 -2.37 -8.45
C GLU A 63 -10.25 -2.76 -7.33
N GLU A 64 -10.35 -1.95 -6.28
CA GLU A 64 -11.30 -2.17 -5.19
C GLU A 64 -12.75 -2.14 -5.70
N ILE A 65 -13.10 -1.18 -6.57
CA ILE A 65 -14.43 -1.15 -7.20
C ILE A 65 -14.68 -2.45 -7.98
N MET A 66 -13.71 -2.92 -8.77
CA MET A 66 -13.85 -4.17 -9.52
C MET A 66 -14.08 -5.38 -8.59
N VAL A 67 -13.38 -5.44 -7.45
CA VAL A 67 -13.56 -6.50 -6.44
C VAL A 67 -14.95 -6.44 -5.81
N GLN A 68 -15.43 -5.25 -5.44
CA GLN A 68 -16.77 -5.09 -4.85
C GLN A 68 -17.88 -5.43 -5.85
N GLU A 69 -17.73 -5.04 -7.11
CA GLU A 69 -18.67 -5.39 -8.18
C GLU A 69 -18.67 -6.91 -8.47
N ALA A 70 -17.50 -7.54 -8.52
CA ALA A 70 -17.41 -8.99 -8.68
C ALA A 70 -18.14 -9.73 -7.55
N LYS A 71 -17.97 -9.29 -6.30
CA LYS A 71 -18.72 -9.83 -5.15
C LYS A 71 -20.22 -9.63 -5.31
N ARG A 72 -20.67 -8.43 -5.73
CA ARG A 72 -22.08 -8.13 -5.98
C ARG A 72 -22.69 -9.01 -7.07
N MET A 73 -21.89 -9.39 -8.06
CA MET A 73 -22.27 -10.30 -9.14
C MET A 73 -22.20 -11.79 -8.74
N GLY A 74 -21.78 -12.10 -7.51
CA GLY A 74 -21.64 -13.48 -7.03
C GLY A 74 -20.43 -14.22 -7.64
N ILE A 75 -19.45 -13.49 -8.17
CA ILE A 75 -18.21 -14.08 -8.68
C ILE A 75 -17.31 -14.41 -7.48
N ASP A 76 -17.12 -15.70 -7.22
CA ASP A 76 -16.22 -16.20 -6.18
C ASP A 76 -15.18 -17.16 -6.77
N VAL A 77 -13.91 -16.84 -6.55
CA VAL A 77 -12.75 -17.64 -6.99
C VAL A 77 -12.02 -18.33 -5.83
N SER A 78 -12.53 -18.23 -4.60
CA SER A 78 -11.91 -18.77 -3.38
C SER A 78 -11.53 -20.25 -3.50
N LYS A 79 -12.46 -21.08 -4.01
CA LYS A 79 -12.23 -22.50 -4.26
C LYS A 79 -11.08 -22.72 -5.24
N LYS A 80 -11.08 -21.98 -6.35
CA LYS A 80 -10.07 -22.12 -7.40
C LYS A 80 -8.68 -21.71 -6.91
N VAL A 81 -8.61 -20.65 -6.11
CA VAL A 81 -7.36 -20.20 -5.47
C VAL A 81 -6.84 -21.24 -4.49
N LYS A 82 -7.72 -21.89 -3.71
CA LYS A 82 -7.34 -22.97 -2.80
C LYS A 82 -6.73 -24.15 -3.55
N GLU A 83 -7.41 -24.62 -4.60
CA GLU A 83 -6.91 -25.69 -5.48
C GLU A 83 -5.54 -25.33 -6.09
N LEU A 84 -5.37 -24.07 -6.54
CA LEU A 84 -4.10 -23.61 -7.11
C LEU A 84 -2.97 -23.52 -6.08
N LYS A 85 -3.27 -23.13 -4.83
CA LYS A 85 -2.29 -23.15 -3.74
C LYS A 85 -1.87 -24.58 -3.43
N GLU A 86 -2.82 -25.49 -3.27
CA GLU A 86 -2.55 -26.91 -2.99
C GLU A 86 -1.73 -27.59 -4.10
N MET A 87 -1.90 -27.19 -5.36
CA MET A 87 -1.11 -27.71 -6.49
C MET A 87 0.28 -27.09 -6.63
N ASN A 88 0.50 -25.85 -6.19
CA ASN A 88 1.75 -25.11 -6.43
C ASN A 88 2.61 -24.89 -5.17
N THR A 89 2.22 -25.41 -4.00
CA THR A 89 3.05 -25.29 -2.80
C THR A 89 4.11 -26.39 -2.76
N PRO A 90 5.41 -26.06 -2.58
CA PRO A 90 6.44 -27.06 -2.27
C PRO A 90 6.33 -27.61 -0.83
N PHE A 91 5.28 -27.23 -0.09
CA PHE A 91 5.06 -27.52 1.32
C PHE A 91 3.96 -28.57 1.50
N SER A 92 4.11 -29.42 2.53
CA SER A 92 3.13 -30.47 2.83
C SER A 92 1.84 -29.89 3.44
N ALA A 93 0.75 -30.66 3.40
CA ALA A 93 -0.53 -30.28 3.99
C ALA A 93 -0.45 -30.01 5.51
N GLU A 94 0.52 -30.59 6.22
CA GLU A 94 0.76 -30.27 7.63
C GLU A 94 1.35 -28.86 7.81
N GLN A 95 2.29 -28.46 6.95
CA GLN A 95 2.98 -27.16 7.04
C GLN A 95 2.04 -25.99 6.72
N LEU A 96 1.06 -26.19 5.82
CA LEU A 96 0.05 -25.19 5.50
C LEU A 96 -0.89 -24.90 6.68
N LYS A 97 -1.30 -25.94 7.44
CA LYS A 97 -2.17 -25.80 8.62
C LYS A 97 -1.48 -25.10 9.79
N GLU A 98 -0.18 -25.28 9.92
CA GLU A 98 0.62 -24.61 10.93
C GLU A 98 0.78 -23.12 10.60
N GLN A 99 1.06 -22.77 9.34
CA GLN A 99 1.17 -21.39 8.90
C GLN A 99 -0.16 -20.60 8.99
N GLU A 100 -1.30 -21.24 8.68
CA GLU A 100 -2.63 -20.65 8.89
C GLU A 100 -2.88 -20.33 10.38
N ASN A 101 -2.46 -21.22 11.30
CA ASN A 101 -2.56 -20.97 12.74
C ASN A 101 -1.70 -19.80 13.22
N TYR A 102 -0.49 -19.63 12.68
CA TYR A 102 0.35 -18.49 13.03
C TYR A 102 -0.23 -17.16 12.54
N THR A 103 -0.89 -17.16 11.39
CA THR A 103 -1.48 -15.93 10.80
C THR A 103 -2.77 -15.51 11.51
N GLN A 104 -3.53 -16.44 12.07
CA GLN A 104 -4.76 -16.15 12.84
C GLN A 104 -4.52 -15.76 14.31
N LYS A 105 -3.27 -15.80 14.79
CA LYS A 105 -2.91 -15.48 16.18
C LYS A 105 -2.39 -14.04 16.35
N ILE A 106 -2.36 -13.26 15.26
CA ILE A 106 -1.98 -11.84 15.25
C ILE A 106 -3.26 -11.00 15.26
#